data_AF-A0A2H6H453-F1
#
_entry.id   AF-A0A2H6H453-F1
#
_cell.length_a   1.000
_cell.length_b   1.000
_cell.length_c   1.000
_cell.angle_alpha   90.00
_cell.angle_beta   90.00
_cell.angle_gamma   90.00
#
_symmetry.space_group_name_H-M   'P 1'
#
loop_
_entity.id
_entity.type
_entity.pdbx_description
1 polymer ?
#
loop_
_entity_poly.entity_id
_entity_poly.type
_entity_poly.pdbx_seq_one_letter_code
_entity_poly.pdbx_strand_id
1 'polypeptide(L)' 'MAMPIVDTKDLIDARGVAELLGLSHPNSVSTYQHRYPDMPRPVVDLGEGRCKLWLAAEIRNWSRARRVGSAKP' A
#
# COMPACT_ATOMS: atom_id res chain seq x y z
N MET A 1 -14.64 -23.62 4.33
CA MET A 1 -13.72 -22.47 4.48
C MET A 1 -13.76 -21.72 3.15
N ALA A 2 -14.26 -20.49 3.13
CA ALA A 2 -14.29 -19.70 1.90
C ALA A 2 -12.90 -19.12 1.63
N MET A 3 -12.40 -19.27 0.40
CA MET A 3 -11.17 -18.59 -0.01
C MET A 3 -11.51 -17.15 -0.36
N PRO A 4 -10.77 -16.15 0.17
CA PRO A 4 -11.01 -14.77 -0.17
C PRO A 4 -10.71 -14.55 -1.67
N ILE A 5 -11.63 -13.89 -2.35
CA ILE A 5 -11.45 -13.43 -3.73
C ILE A 5 -11.17 -11.93 -3.72
N VAL A 6 -10.27 -11.49 -4.58
CA VAL A 6 -9.97 -10.08 -4.79
C VAL A 6 -10.31 -9.72 -6.23
N ASP A 7 -10.98 -8.57 -6.41
CA ASP A 7 -11.18 -8.01 -7.75
C ASP A 7 -9.91 -7.28 -8.17
N THR A 8 -9.39 -7.60 -9.35
CA THR A 8 -8.18 -6.97 -9.87
C THR A 8 -8.33 -5.46 -10.04
N LYS A 9 -9.55 -4.94 -10.19
CA LYS A 9 -9.80 -3.49 -10.29
C LYS A 9 -9.54 -2.74 -8.98
N ASP A 10 -9.54 -3.44 -7.85
CA ASP A 10 -9.27 -2.87 -6.53
C ASP A 10 -7.76 -2.85 -6.21
N LEU A 11 -6.96 -3.44 -7.08
CA LEU A 11 -5.51 -3.54 -6.96
C LEU A 11 -4.81 -2.37 -7.64
N ILE A 12 -3.77 -1.89 -6.99
CA ILE A 12 -2.87 -0.84 -7.50
C ILE A 12 -1.43 -1.31 -7.39
N ASP A 13 -0.59 -0.87 -8.32
CA ASP A 13 0.84 -1.10 -8.30
C ASP A 13 1.57 -0.08 -7.40
N ALA A 14 2.90 -0.17 -7.35
CA ALA A 14 3.72 0.74 -6.56
C ALA A 14 3.57 2.21 -6.98
N ARG A 15 3.24 2.48 -8.26
CA ARG A 15 2.98 3.83 -8.73
C ARG A 15 1.65 4.34 -8.18
N GLY A 16 0.58 3.56 -8.27
CA GLY A 16 -0.71 3.94 -7.69
C GLY A 16 -0.63 4.13 -6.17
N VAL A 17 0.16 3.31 -5.46
CA VAL A 17 0.43 3.52 -4.03
C VAL A 17 1.15 4.85 -3.80
N ALA A 18 2.20 5.15 -4.57
CA ALA A 18 2.92 6.42 -4.46
C ALA A 18 2.00 7.62 -4.70
N GLU A 19 1.13 7.56 -5.71
CA GLU A 19 0.14 8.60 -6.02
C GLU A 19 -0.85 8.79 -4.85
N LEU A 20 -1.41 7.71 -4.29
CA LEU A 20 -2.31 7.78 -3.12
C LEU A 20 -1.65 8.36 -1.87
N LEU A 21 -0.35 8.16 -1.72
CA LEU A 21 0.43 8.62 -0.57
C LEU A 21 1.06 10.00 -0.80
N GLY A 22 0.99 10.56 -2.02
CA GLY A 22 1.64 11.82 -2.39
C GLY A 22 3.17 11.73 -2.45
N LEU A 23 3.71 10.55 -2.81
CA LEU A 23 5.14 10.32 -2.94
C LEU A 23 5.61 10.64 -4.35
N SER A 24 6.81 11.19 -4.48
CA SER A 24 7.38 11.59 -5.77
C SER A 24 7.79 10.41 -6.66
N HIS A 25 8.05 9.22 -6.08
CA HIS A 25 8.56 8.08 -6.85
C HIS A 25 8.02 6.72 -6.34
N PRO A 26 7.68 5.77 -7.23
CA PRO A 26 7.22 4.44 -6.86
C PRO A 26 8.19 3.65 -5.97
N ASN A 27 9.50 3.81 -6.17
CA ASN A 27 10.50 3.11 -5.36
C ASN A 27 10.49 3.55 -3.89
N SER A 28 9.93 4.73 -3.59
CA SER A 28 9.75 5.19 -2.20
C SER A 28 8.76 4.33 -1.42
N VAL A 29 7.90 3.56 -2.09
CA VAL A 29 6.97 2.63 -1.44
C VAL A 29 7.72 1.56 -0.63
N SER A 30 8.79 0.98 -1.18
CA SER A 30 9.62 0.00 -0.47
C SER A 30 10.28 0.62 0.76
N THR A 31 10.81 1.84 0.64
CA THR A 31 11.35 2.58 1.79
C THR A 31 10.29 2.82 2.86
N TYR A 32 9.05 3.15 2.47
CA TYR A 32 7.94 3.33 3.39
C TYR A 32 7.57 2.03 4.10
N GLN A 33 7.58 0.89 3.41
CA GLN A 33 7.32 -0.41 4.05
C GLN A 33 8.36 -0.81 5.09
N HIS A 34 9.62 -0.40 4.90
CA HIS A 34 10.66 -0.61 5.91
C HIS A 34 10.51 0.36 7.09
N ARG A 35 10.12 1.60 6.82
CA ARG A 35 9.94 2.64 7.85
C ARG A 35 8.69 2.43 8.70
N TYR A 36 7.62 1.91 8.10
CA TYR A 36 6.31 1.75 8.72
C TYR A 36 5.92 0.26 8.71
N PRO A 37 6.21 -0.49 9.78
CA PRO A 37 5.88 -1.92 9.87
C PRO A 37 4.39 -2.23 9.74
N ASP A 38 3.55 -1.26 10.11
CA ASP A 38 2.09 -1.26 10.04
C ASP A 38 1.53 -0.94 8.64
N MET A 39 2.40 -0.54 7.70
CA MET A 39 1.98 -0.30 6.32
C MET A 39 1.49 -1.61 5.66
N PRO A 40 0.36 -1.58 4.93
CA PRO A 40 -0.14 -2.74 4.21
C PRO A 40 0.91 -3.35 3.28
N ARG A 41 1.03 -4.67 3.34
CA ARG A 41 1.87 -5.47 2.45
C ARG A 41 1.13 -5.75 1.13
N PRO A 42 1.86 -6.03 0.04
CA PRO A 42 1.21 -6.39 -1.21
C PRO A 42 0.42 -7.69 -1.04
N VAL A 43 -0.80 -7.73 -1.57
CA VAL A 43 -1.63 -8.93 -1.62
C VAL A 43 -1.24 -9.85 -2.77
N VAL A 44 -0.57 -9.30 -3.78
CA VAL A 44 0.09 -10.07 -4.84
C VAL A 44 1.55 -9.64 -4.90
N ASP A 45 2.46 -10.59 -4.70
CA ASP A 45 3.90 -10.40 -4.89
C ASP A 45 4.40 -11.43 -5.90
N LEU A 46 4.80 -10.97 -7.08
CA LEU A 46 5.28 -11.85 -8.15
C LEU A 46 6.79 -12.18 -8.03
N GLY A 47 7.47 -11.66 -7.01
CA GLY A 47 8.90 -11.87 -6.76
C GLY A 47 9.77 -10.67 -7.17
N GLU A 48 11.09 -10.85 -7.06
CA GLU A 48 12.07 -9.80 -7.32
C GLU A 48 11.99 -9.25 -8.75
N GLY A 49 12.09 -7.92 -8.88
CA GLY A 49 12.01 -7.22 -10.16
C GLY A 49 10.64 -7.24 -10.84
N ARG A 50 9.62 -7.85 -10.23
CA ARG A 50 8.27 -7.96 -10.79
C ARG A 50 7.27 -7.09 -10.05
N CYS A 51 6.08 -6.96 -10.64
CA CYS A 51 5.02 -6.13 -10.09
C CYS A 51 4.53 -6.69 -8.75
N LYS A 52 4.29 -5.77 -7.82
CA LYS A 52 3.63 -6.01 -6.54
C LYS A 52 2.33 -5.22 -6.56
N LEU A 53 1.26 -5.80 -6.04
CA LEU A 53 -0.05 -5.17 -6.03
C LEU A 53 -0.62 -5.08 -4.61
N TRP A 54 -1.21 -3.94 -4.31
CA TRP A 54 -1.84 -3.63 -3.04
C TRP A 54 -3.33 -3.40 -3.23
N LEU A 55 -4.11 -3.74 -2.21
CA LEU A 55 -5.48 -3.26 -2.11
C LEU A 55 -5.47 -1.75 -1.86
N ALA A 56 -6.05 -0.98 -2.78
CA ALA A 56 -6.10 0.47 -2.66
C ALA A 56 -6.80 0.92 -1.37
N ALA A 57 -7.84 0.18 -0.94
CA ALA A 57 -8.60 0.48 0.27
C ALA A 57 -7.74 0.40 1.54
N GLU A 58 -6.87 -0.61 1.67
CA GLU A 58 -6.00 -0.78 2.84
C GLU A 58 -4.99 0.36 2.94
N ILE A 59 -4.37 0.72 1.81
CA ILE A 59 -3.42 1.83 1.73
C ILE A 59 -4.09 3.15 2.12
N ARG A 60 -5.31 3.42 1.62
CA ARG A 60 -6.07 4.62 1.99
C ARG A 60 -6.42 4.63 3.48
N ASN A 61 -6.85 3.49 4.03
CA ASN A 61 -7.24 3.39 5.42
C ASN A 61 -6.04 3.63 6.36
N TRP A 62 -4.92 2.98 6.07
CA TRP A 62 -3.67 3.20 6.80
C TRP A 62 -3.19 4.65 6.69
N SER A 63 -3.22 5.25 5.49
CA SER A 63 -2.85 6.66 5.29
C SER A 63 -3.71 7.61 6.12
N ARG A 64 -5.04 7.37 6.18
CA ARG A 64 -5.96 8.12 7.05
C ARG A 64 -5.63 7.94 8.53
N ALA A 65 -5.42 6.70 8.98
CA ALA A 65 -5.10 6.41 10.38
C ALA A 65 -3.83 7.12 10.84
N ARG A 66 -2.79 7.15 10.00
CA ARG A 66 -1.55 7.89 10.29
C ARG A 66 -1.77 9.39 10.40
N ARG A 67 -2.61 10.00 9.54
CA ARG A 67 -2.92 11.44 9.62
C ARG A 67 -3.62 11.79 10.93
N VAL A 68 -4.53 10.93 11.40
CA VAL A 68 -5.22 11.10 12.69
C VAL A 68 -4.26 10.91 13.86
N GLY A 69 -3.34 9.93 13.79
CA GLY A 69 -2.29 9.76 14.82
C GLY A 69 -1.20 10.82 14.82
N SER A 70 -1.05 11.58 13.72
CA SER A 70 -0.12 12.71 13.60
C SER A 70 -0.74 14.03 14.06
N ALA A 71 -2.06 14.08 14.30
CA ALA A 71 -2.71 15.16 15.02
C ALA A 71 -2.37 15.01 16.51
N LYS A 72 -1.15 15.45 16.87
CA LYS A 72 -0.80 15.71 18.26
C LYS A 72 -1.61 16.95 18.72
N PRO A 73 -2.27 16.95 19.88
CA PRO A 73 -2.73 18.19 20.51
C PRO A 73 -1.55 19.11 20.85
#